data_AF-A0A2V6VT65-F1
#
_entry.id   AF-A0A2V6VT65-F1
#
_cell.length_a   1.000
_cell.length_b   1.000
_cell.length_c   1.000
_cell.angle_alpha   90.00
_cell.angle_beta   90.00
_cell.angle_gamma   90.00
#
_symmetry.space_group_name_H-M   'P 1'
#
loop_
_entity.id
_entity.type
_entity.pdbx_description
1 polymer ?
#
loop_
_entity_poly.entity_id
_entity_poly.type
_entity_poly.pdbx_seq_one_letter_code
_entity_poly.pdbx_strand_id
1 'polypeptide(L)'
;MQTFVGAIRGLYAPDETAVVTELGNPRSYPWLRHAMFYLPEYPIYELTVGELPAGFYAPRMAQVMARVPESHIALPAGVKQLVWFVDHWSPLTERPLGLTEIELPHGRYLYLLSIGRKPVDYAGYTFVRENVAGRAVRTPR
;
A
#
# COMPACT_ATOMS: atom_id res chain seq x y z
N MET A 1 -23.98 -3.95 6.48
CA MET A 1 -22.98 -3.40 7.43
C MET A 1 -21.62 -3.51 6.76
N GLN A 2 -21.07 -2.42 6.23
CA GLN A 2 -19.76 -2.49 5.56
C GLN A 2 -18.67 -2.63 6.62
N THR A 3 -18.03 -3.80 6.66
CA THR A 3 -16.76 -3.99 7.37
C THR A 3 -15.64 -3.33 6.58
N PHE A 4 -14.47 -3.08 7.19
CA PHE A 4 -13.32 -2.50 6.51
C PHE A 4 -13.00 -3.22 5.18
N VAL A 5 -12.95 -4.55 5.23
CA VAL A 5 -12.76 -5.44 4.08
C VAL A 5 -13.91 -5.29 3.07
N GLY A 6 -15.15 -5.21 3.54
CA GLY A 6 -16.33 -5.03 2.68
C GLY A 6 -16.34 -3.68 1.97
N ALA A 7 -15.86 -2.61 2.63
CA ALA A 7 -15.72 -1.29 2.02
C ALA A 7 -14.67 -1.31 0.91
N ILE A 8 -13.49 -1.89 1.16
CA ILE A 8 -12.45 -2.02 0.14
C ILE A 8 -12.97 -2.78 -1.08
N ARG A 9 -13.55 -3.97 -0.87
CA ARG A 9 -14.09 -4.81 -1.95
C ARG A 9 -15.26 -4.18 -2.71
N GLY A 10 -16.12 -3.45 -2.00
CA GLY A 10 -17.31 -2.85 -2.60
C GLY A 10 -17.02 -1.59 -3.41
N LEU A 11 -15.92 -0.88 -3.11
CA LEU A 11 -15.63 0.43 -3.67
C LEU A 11 -14.44 0.42 -4.63
N TYR A 12 -13.50 -0.52 -4.49
CA TYR A 12 -12.22 -0.47 -5.20
C TYR A 12 -11.86 -1.80 -5.86
N ALA A 13 -11.65 -1.77 -7.17
CA ALA A 13 -11.28 -2.93 -7.96
C ALA A 13 -9.85 -3.43 -7.61
N PRO A 14 -9.63 -4.75 -7.46
CA PRO A 14 -8.33 -5.31 -7.06
C PRO A 14 -7.17 -5.04 -8.03
N ASP A 15 -7.46 -4.92 -9.32
CA ASP A 15 -6.49 -4.62 -10.37
C ASP A 15 -6.12 -3.13 -10.45
N GLU A 16 -6.94 -2.26 -9.85
CA GLU A 16 -6.73 -0.81 -9.80
C GLU A 16 -6.23 -0.32 -8.44
N THR A 17 -6.07 -1.20 -7.45
CA THR A 17 -5.86 -0.80 -6.05
C THR A 17 -4.77 -1.62 -5.39
N ALA A 18 -3.79 -0.96 -4.78
CA ALA A 18 -2.83 -1.62 -3.90
C ALA A 18 -3.17 -1.31 -2.44
N VAL A 19 -3.03 -2.32 -1.58
CA VAL A 19 -3.23 -2.22 -0.13
C VAL A 19 -1.88 -2.01 0.53
N VAL A 20 -1.78 -1.00 1.38
CA VAL A 20 -0.59 -0.68 2.18
C VAL A 20 -0.87 -0.97 3.65
N THR A 21 0.02 -1.71 4.30
CA THR A 21 0.03 -1.89 5.75
C THR A 21 1.34 -1.37 6.32
N GLU A 22 1.37 -1.11 7.62
CA GLU A 22 2.56 -0.55 8.28
C GLU A 22 2.99 -1.42 9.46
N LEU A 23 4.30 -1.66 9.54
CA LEU A 23 4.96 -2.18 10.71
C LEU A 23 5.75 -1.04 11.37
N GLY A 24 5.56 -0.83 12.67
CA GLY A 24 6.21 0.24 13.43
C GLY A 24 5.35 1.49 13.63
N ASN A 25 4.14 1.55 13.05
CA ASN A 25 3.18 2.61 13.36
C ASN A 25 2.52 2.36 14.74
N PRO A 26 2.75 3.22 15.75
CA PRO A 26 2.21 3.03 17.10
C PRO A 26 0.68 3.22 17.20
N ARG A 27 0.04 3.74 16.16
CA ARG A 27 -1.42 3.96 16.07
C ARG A 27 -2.13 2.87 15.27
N SER A 28 -1.41 1.86 14.77
CA SER A 28 -1.99 0.79 13.98
C SER A 28 -1.58 -0.58 14.53
N TYR A 29 -2.54 -1.49 14.61
CA TYR A 29 -2.24 -2.91 14.80
C TYR A 29 -1.46 -3.47 13.59
N PRO A 30 -0.63 -4.53 13.75
CA PRO A 30 -0.03 -5.23 12.60
C PRO A 30 -1.09 -5.88 11.70
N TRP A 31 -1.36 -5.28 10.54
CA TRP A 31 -2.46 -5.69 9.67
C TRP A 31 -2.09 -6.69 8.57
N LEU A 32 -0.80 -6.91 8.28
CA LEU A 32 -0.38 -7.67 7.10
C LEU A 32 -1.06 -9.04 6.96
N ARG A 33 -1.06 -9.85 8.03
CA ARG A 33 -1.69 -11.18 7.98
C ARG A 33 -3.20 -11.10 7.71
N HIS A 34 -3.88 -10.07 8.21
CA HIS A 34 -5.30 -9.85 7.96
C HIS A 34 -5.54 -9.37 6.53
N ALA A 35 -4.70 -8.46 6.02
CA ALA A 35 -4.74 -8.02 4.63
C ALA A 35 -4.58 -9.21 3.68
N MET A 36 -3.57 -10.05 3.91
CA MET A 36 -3.30 -11.24 3.11
C MET A 36 -4.44 -12.26 3.16
N PHE A 37 -5.10 -12.41 4.32
CA PHE A 37 -6.19 -13.36 4.47
C PHE A 37 -7.51 -12.86 3.89
N TYR A 38 -7.85 -11.59 4.11
CA TYR A 38 -9.16 -11.03 3.74
C TYR A 38 -9.20 -10.35 2.38
N LEU A 39 -8.06 -9.89 1.87
CA LEU A 39 -7.93 -9.19 0.60
C LEU A 39 -6.85 -9.85 -0.29
N PRO A 40 -6.81 -11.19 -0.40
CA PRO A 40 -5.74 -11.90 -1.11
C PRO A 40 -5.64 -11.50 -2.59
N GLU A 41 -6.72 -10.98 -3.19
CA GLU A 41 -6.80 -10.56 -4.58
C GLU A 41 -6.06 -9.25 -4.88
N TYR A 42 -5.78 -8.43 -3.88
CA TYR A 42 -5.09 -7.14 -4.03
C TYR A 42 -3.56 -7.31 -3.97
N PRO A 43 -2.78 -6.50 -4.72
CA PRO A 43 -1.39 -6.24 -4.39
C PRO A 43 -1.27 -5.67 -2.98
N ILE A 44 -0.42 -6.26 -2.14
CA ILE A 44 -0.22 -5.86 -0.74
C ILE A 44 1.25 -5.50 -0.52
N TYR A 45 1.49 -4.40 0.20
CA TYR A 45 2.81 -3.95 0.62
C TYR A 45 2.78 -3.62 2.11
N GLU A 46 3.64 -4.24 2.91
CA GLU A 46 3.89 -3.83 4.29
C GLU A 46 5.17 -3.00 4.34
N LEU A 47 5.06 -1.74 4.77
CA LEU A 47 6.20 -0.84 4.94
C LEU A 47 6.69 -0.90 6.38
N THR A 48 8.01 -0.89 6.61
CA THR A 48 8.54 -0.51 7.91
C THR A 48 8.55 1.02 8.02
N VAL A 49 8.02 1.55 9.11
CA VAL A 49 7.92 2.99 9.36
C VAL A 49 8.39 3.32 10.79
N GLY A 50 8.58 4.60 11.07
CA GLY A 50 9.07 5.07 12.36
C GLY A 50 10.55 4.70 12.57
N GLU A 51 10.88 4.18 13.75
CA GLU A 51 12.26 3.87 14.16
C GLU A 51 12.78 2.52 13.63
N LEU A 52 11.98 1.78 12.86
CA LEU A 52 12.40 0.50 12.29
C LEU A 52 13.30 0.71 11.05
N PRO A 53 14.27 -0.18 10.80
CA PRO A 53 15.06 -0.14 9.57
C PRO A 53 14.17 -0.15 8.34
N ALA A 54 14.43 0.77 7.41
CA ALA A 54 13.67 0.90 6.17
C ALA A 54 13.69 -0.39 5.34
N GLY A 55 12.53 -0.72 4.78
CA GLY A 55 12.34 -1.86 3.91
C GLY A 55 10.87 -2.26 3.86
N PHE A 56 10.45 -2.82 2.72
CA PHE A 56 9.08 -3.27 2.55
C PHE A 56 9.00 -4.77 2.32
N TYR A 57 7.82 -5.32 2.59
CA TYR A 57 7.48 -6.69 2.24
C TYR A 57 6.31 -6.69 1.26
N ALA A 58 6.46 -7.37 0.13
CA ALA A 58 5.41 -7.56 -0.86
C ALA A 58 5.14 -9.08 -1.00
N PRO A 59 4.12 -9.64 -0.35
CA PRO A 59 3.95 -11.10 -0.26
C PRO A 59 3.87 -11.80 -1.61
N ARG A 60 3.29 -11.15 -2.63
CA ARG A 60 3.18 -11.72 -3.98
C ARG A 60 4.48 -11.68 -4.78
N MET A 61 5.40 -10.79 -4.42
CA MET A 61 6.70 -10.64 -5.08
C MET A 61 7.81 -11.38 -4.33
N ALA A 62 7.56 -11.72 -3.06
CA ALA A 62 8.50 -12.36 -2.18
C ALA A 62 8.75 -13.83 -2.58
N GLN A 63 9.98 -14.14 -3.02
CA GLN A 63 10.45 -15.52 -3.17
C GLN A 63 10.76 -16.17 -1.82
N VAL A 64 11.06 -15.35 -0.81
CA VAL A 64 11.34 -15.72 0.58
C VAL A 64 10.60 -14.71 1.46
N MET A 65 10.17 -15.10 2.66
CA MET A 65 9.53 -14.21 3.65
C MET A 65 10.53 -13.18 4.25
N ALA A 66 11.16 -12.37 3.39
CA ALA A 66 12.16 -11.38 3.74
C ALA A 66 11.75 -10.00 3.23
N ARG A 67 12.07 -8.96 4.02
CA ARG A 67 11.89 -7.57 3.60
C ARG A 67 12.97 -7.18 2.60
N VAL A 68 12.57 -6.41 1.58
CA VAL A 68 13.47 -5.80 0.61
C VAL A 68 13.96 -4.48 1.22
N PRO A 69 15.28 -4.28 1.41
CA PRO A 69 15.84 -3.07 2.01
C PRO A 69 15.92 -1.91 1.00
N GLU A 70 14.88 -1.73 0.19
CA GLU A 70 14.78 -0.69 -0.82
C GLU A 70 13.64 0.26 -0.48
N SER A 71 13.72 1.48 -0.97
CA SER A 71 12.70 2.52 -0.81
C SER A 71 11.81 2.70 -2.05
N HIS A 72 12.21 2.17 -3.21
CA HIS A 72 11.44 2.28 -4.44
C HIS A 72 10.47 1.10 -4.59
N ILE A 73 9.19 1.42 -4.68
CA ILE A 73 8.13 0.40 -4.79
C ILE A 73 7.48 0.50 -6.16
N ALA A 74 7.77 -0.49 -7.00
CA ALA A 74 7.09 -0.65 -8.28
C ALA A 74 5.67 -1.16 -8.05
N LEU A 75 4.70 -0.37 -8.50
CA LEU A 75 3.28 -0.72 -8.48
C LEU A 75 2.88 -1.29 -9.85
N PRO A 76 2.04 -2.35 -9.88
CA PRO A 76 1.51 -2.86 -11.13
C PRO A 76 0.86 -1.75 -11.95
N ALA A 77 1.05 -1.81 -13.27
CA ALA A 77 0.62 -0.74 -14.16
C ALA A 77 -0.89 -0.46 -14.14
N GLY A 78 -1.72 -1.38 -13.67
CA GLY A 78 -3.16 -1.19 -13.47
C GLY A 78 -3.51 -0.32 -12.26
N VAL A 79 -2.64 -0.26 -11.25
CA VAL A 79 -2.91 0.41 -9.97
C VAL A 79 -3.06 1.91 -10.17
N LYS A 80 -4.19 2.45 -9.70
CA LYS A 80 -4.57 3.86 -9.72
C LYS A 80 -4.71 4.46 -8.33
N GLN A 81 -4.73 3.65 -7.28
CA GLN A 81 -4.85 4.14 -5.91
C GLN A 81 -4.15 3.24 -4.90
N LEU A 82 -3.68 3.85 -3.82
CA LEU A 82 -3.26 3.20 -2.59
C LEU A 82 -4.37 3.30 -1.56
N VAL A 83 -4.60 2.21 -0.85
CA VAL A 83 -5.48 2.15 0.31
C VAL A 83 -4.67 1.69 1.51
N TRP A 84 -4.61 2.50 2.57
CA TRP A 84 -3.98 2.07 3.81
C TRP A 84 -4.95 1.26 4.65
N PHE A 85 -4.53 0.05 4.99
CA PHE A 85 -5.22 -0.82 5.94
C PHE A 85 -4.57 -0.66 7.32
N VAL A 86 -4.93 0.44 7.99
CA VAL A 86 -4.48 0.84 9.32
C VAL A 86 -5.68 1.26 10.15
N ASP A 87 -5.55 1.29 11.48
CA ASP A 87 -6.64 1.72 12.37
C ASP A 87 -6.91 3.23 12.27
N HIS A 88 -5.85 4.02 12.40
CA HIS A 88 -5.88 5.47 12.28
C HIS A 88 -4.56 6.00 11.71
N TRP A 89 -4.65 7.14 11.02
CA TRP A 89 -3.46 7.85 10.59
C TRP A 89 -2.68 8.36 11.81
N SER A 90 -1.37 8.11 11.86
CA SER A 90 -0.54 8.59 12.95
C SER A 90 -0.26 10.09 12.78
N PRO A 91 -0.46 10.93 13.82
CA PRO A 91 -0.11 12.35 13.76
C PRO A 91 1.41 12.57 13.74
N LEU A 92 2.20 11.53 14.02
CA LEU A 92 3.66 11.57 14.02
C LEU A 92 4.27 11.25 12.64
N THR A 93 3.45 10.79 11.69
CA THR A 93 3.89 10.48 10.33
C THR A 93 3.39 11.53 9.37
N GLU A 94 4.21 11.89 8.38
CA GLU A 94 3.80 12.77 7.29
C GLU A 94 2.54 12.23 6.62
N ARG A 95 1.59 13.13 6.35
CA ARG A 95 0.37 12.79 5.61
C ARG A 95 0.59 13.13 4.13
N PRO A 96 0.58 12.14 3.21
CA PRO A 96 0.73 12.39 1.79
C PRO A 96 -0.25 13.45 1.28
N LEU A 97 0.24 14.31 0.40
CA LEU A 97 -0.61 15.32 -0.23
C LEU A 97 -1.72 14.63 -1.04
N GLY A 98 -2.98 15.01 -0.79
CA GLY A 98 -4.15 14.42 -1.45
C GLY A 98 -4.68 13.15 -0.78
N LEU A 99 -4.14 12.75 0.37
CA LEU A 99 -4.68 11.62 1.14
C LEU A 99 -6.10 11.93 1.62
N THR A 100 -7.07 11.22 1.05
CA THR A 100 -8.47 11.30 1.39
C THR A 100 -8.76 10.37 2.56
N GLU A 101 -9.47 10.88 3.57
CA GLU A 101 -9.98 10.09 4.68
C GLU A 101 -11.46 9.84 4.44
N ILE A 102 -11.87 8.58 4.50
CA ILE A 102 -13.23 8.12 4.24
C ILE A 102 -13.74 7.48 5.51
N GLU A 103 -14.75 8.08 6.13
CA GLU A 103 -15.37 7.52 7.33
C GLU A 103 -16.16 6.25 6.99
N LEU A 104 -15.98 5.24 7.82
CA LEU A 104 -16.67 3.96 7.80
C LEU A 104 -17.51 3.82 9.08
N PRO A 105 -18.53 2.94 9.09
CA PRO A 105 -19.33 2.70 10.29
C PRO A 105 -18.50 2.35 11.54
N HIS A 106 -18.99 2.79 12.70
CA HIS A 106 -18.38 2.56 14.01
C HIS A 106 -17.04 3.27 14.23
N GLY A 107 -16.89 4.49 13.68
CA GLY A 107 -15.73 5.35 13.94
C GLY A 107 -14.43 4.84 13.33
N ARG A 108 -14.52 4.10 12.22
CA ARG A 108 -13.36 3.60 11.48
C ARG A 108 -13.12 4.49 10.26
N TYR A 109 -11.90 4.46 9.73
CA TYR A 109 -11.54 5.30 8.60
C TYR A 109 -10.76 4.50 7.57
N LEU A 110 -11.01 4.75 6.29
CA LEU A 110 -10.20 4.28 5.18
C LEU A 110 -9.40 5.45 4.62
N TYR A 111 -8.12 5.24 4.37
CA TYR A 111 -7.25 6.27 3.82
C TYR A 111 -6.88 5.93 2.39
N LEU A 112 -7.28 6.78 1.47
CA LEU A 112 -7.14 6.59 0.03
C LEU A 112 -6.23 7.66 -0.56
N LEU A 113 -5.30 7.24 -1.40
CA LEU A 113 -4.50 8.16 -2.20
C LEU A 113 -4.56 7.75 -3.67
N SER A 114 -5.06 8.66 -4.51
CA SER A 114 -5.04 8.48 -5.96
C SER A 114 -3.62 8.63 -6.51
N ILE A 115 -3.21 7.68 -7.33
CA ILE A 115 -1.90 7.63 -7.98
C ILE A 115 -2.06 7.95 -9.46
N GLY A 116 -1.43 9.04 -9.88
CA GLY A 116 -1.33 9.43 -11.28
C GLY A 116 -0.11 8.81 -11.97
N ARG A 117 0.49 9.60 -12.87
CA ARG A 117 1.77 9.25 -13.50
C ARG A 117 2.99 9.68 -12.69
N LYS A 118 2.79 10.64 -11.78
CA LYS A 118 3.87 11.12 -10.92
C LYS A 118 4.09 10.12 -9.79
N PRO A 119 5.36 9.86 -9.41
CA PRO A 119 5.66 9.12 -8.20
C PRO A 119 5.01 9.75 -6.97
N VAL A 120 4.75 8.92 -5.97
CA VAL A 120 4.20 9.32 -4.69
C VAL A 120 5.21 8.98 -3.61
N ASP A 121 5.60 9.97 -2.83
CA ASP A 121 6.49 9.78 -1.70
C ASP A 121 5.70 9.62 -0.39
N TYR A 122 6.10 8.66 0.44
CA TYR A 122 5.53 8.44 1.77
C TYR A 122 6.51 7.69 2.66
N ALA A 123 6.75 8.20 3.87
CA ALA A 123 7.56 7.53 4.90
C ALA A 123 8.96 7.06 4.42
N GLY A 124 9.58 7.85 3.53
CA GLY A 124 10.89 7.51 2.94
C GLY A 124 10.82 6.52 1.78
N TYR A 125 9.63 6.09 1.36
CA TYR A 125 9.39 5.28 0.18
C TYR A 125 8.88 6.11 -0.98
N THR A 126 9.20 5.69 -2.20
CA THR A 126 8.67 6.26 -3.45
C THR A 126 7.91 5.20 -4.22
N PHE A 127 6.60 5.36 -4.31
CA PHE A 127 5.73 4.53 -5.13
C PHE A 127 5.76 4.98 -6.58
N VAL A 128 6.10 4.06 -7.47
CA VAL A 128 6.20 4.31 -8.92
C VAL A 128 5.28 3.35 -9.65
N ARG A 129 4.29 3.90 -10.36
CA ARG A 129 3.44 3.09 -11.23
C ARG A 129 4.24 2.63 -12.45
N GLU A 130 4.26 1.33 -12.70
CA GLU A 130 4.86 0.78 -13.91
C GLU A 130 4.16 1.35 -15.14
N ASN A 131 4.95 1.77 -16.14
CA ASN A 131 4.42 2.15 -17.43
C ASN A 131 4.07 0.89 -18.23
N VAL A 132 2.81 0.75 -18.66
CA VAL A 132 2.37 -0.31 -19.60
C VAL A 132 3.21 -0.30 -20.89
N ALA A 133 3.79 0.85 -21.25
CA ALA A 133 4.62 1.02 -22.45
C ALA A 133 6.04 0.40 -22.38
N GLY A 134 6.41 -0.26 -21.28
CA GLY A 134 7.80 -0.61 -20.97
C GLY A 134 8.19 -2.08 -21.07
N ARG A 135 7.43 -2.97 -21.71
CA ARG A 135 7.89 -4.35 -21.96
C ARG A 135 8.65 -4.48 -23.27
N ALA A 136 9.86 -3.93 -23.33
CA ALA A 136 10.95 -4.40 -24.17
C ALA A 136 12.24 -3.61 -23.88
N VAL A 137 12.99 -3.99 -22.82
CA VAL A 137 14.44 -3.79 -22.83
C VAL A 137 15.06 -5.16 -23.05
N ARG A 138 15.40 -5.44 -24.31
CA ARG A 138 16.32 -6.53 -24.68
C ARG A 138 17.66 -6.23 -24.03
N THR A 139 18.18 -7.16 -23.26
CA THR A 139 19.59 -7.20 -22.87
C THR A 139 20.42 -7.43 -24.14
N PRO A 140 21.36 -6.56 -24.53
CA PRO A 140 22.40 -6.95 -25.46
C PRO A 140 23.35 -7.94 -24.77
N ARG A 141 23.82 -8.91 -25.55
CA ARG A 141 24.81 -9.93 -25.17
C ARG A 141 26.15 -9.32 -24.79
#